data_AF-A0A833EPC3-F1
#
_entry.id   AF-A0A833EPC3-F1
#
_cell.length_a   1.000
_cell.length_b   1.000
_cell.length_c   1.000
_cell.angle_alpha   90.00
_cell.angle_beta   90.00
_cell.angle_gamma   90.00
#
_symmetry.space_group_name_H-M   'P 1'
#
loop_
_entity.id
_entity.type
_entity.pdbx_description
1 polymer ?
#
loop_
_entity_poly.entity_id
_entity_poly.type
_entity_poly.pdbx_seq_one_letter_code
_entity_poly.pdbx_strand_id
1 'polypeptide(L)'
;MLNTKFSFVICLFLGMHVPAFSQSILSNLDAEINEIVEQIKPSVVTVSALIPRVNNKEEKSLFSFFGDSESNTADTLHAPITNIGTGIVLHEQGYVVTKSSVVAGADFIYVQFDKDTIYLADFLGFDRKKSIALLRIDAPGLIPLKIGDPDLLRAGSWTVLVGNSLGIASSVSLGNVNLVHPDGLLQIAVNTSPGNNGSPVMNSRGQVIGMVSGRLTLATGKKTGGASGTECALVTPIDQILDACTRIGDEYHRNHGWIGITVKPYEDKYPKVVTVYDGSPADKSGLKKGDVLMQVDTTAMQNFFDLRKIMQNAKPGKDLTLHIKRNGEPLVLNLTTSQMPVVPDFSDLKPEIASEPDAFMQNNRVKPRQFEQRMLMMERQIQSLKNQLNKLK
;
A
#
# COMPACT_ATOMS: atom_id res chain seq x y z
N MET A 1 -43.15 -44.27 -57.66
CA MET A 1 -42.97 -42.80 -57.64
C MET A 1 -43.53 -42.27 -56.34
N LEU A 2 -42.71 -41.48 -55.62
CA LEU A 2 -43.02 -40.59 -54.49
C LEU A 2 -43.90 -41.10 -53.33
N ASN A 3 -43.31 -41.18 -52.12
CA ASN A 3 -43.93 -40.52 -50.95
C ASN A 3 -42.89 -40.30 -49.82
N THR A 4 -42.39 -39.06 -49.80
CA THR A 4 -42.24 -38.17 -48.64
C THR A 4 -42.23 -38.80 -47.24
N LYS A 5 -41.08 -38.73 -46.54
CA LYS A 5 -41.04 -38.49 -45.09
C LYS A 5 -39.87 -37.56 -44.73
N PHE A 6 -40.24 -36.34 -44.34
CA PHE A 6 -39.41 -35.36 -43.66
C PHE A 6 -38.88 -35.97 -42.35
N SER A 7 -37.56 -36.00 -42.17
CA SER A 7 -36.93 -36.41 -40.91
C SER A 7 -36.68 -35.15 -40.07
N PHE A 8 -37.47 -34.98 -39.01
CA PHE A 8 -37.25 -33.96 -37.98
C PHE A 8 -36.19 -34.50 -37.02
N VAL A 9 -34.95 -33.99 -37.12
CA VAL A 9 -33.93 -34.19 -36.10
C VAL A 9 -34.24 -33.24 -34.95
N ILE A 10 -34.92 -33.75 -33.91
CA ILE A 10 -35.11 -33.04 -32.64
C ILE A 10 -33.79 -33.18 -31.87
N CYS A 11 -32.97 -32.13 -31.91
CA CYS A 11 -31.85 -31.94 -30.99
C CYS A 11 -32.39 -31.87 -29.55
N LEU A 12 -32.18 -32.94 -28.79
CA LEU A 12 -32.43 -32.97 -27.36
C LEU A 12 -31.37 -32.07 -26.67
N PHE A 13 -31.70 -30.80 -26.47
CA PHE A 13 -30.95 -29.93 -25.55
C PHE A 13 -31.14 -30.47 -24.13
N LEU A 14 -30.22 -31.34 -23.70
CA LEU A 14 -29.98 -31.63 -22.29
C LEU A 14 -29.50 -30.34 -21.64
N GLY A 15 -30.45 -29.54 -21.15
CA GLY A 15 -30.17 -28.38 -20.32
C GLY A 15 -29.43 -28.84 -19.07
N MET A 16 -28.12 -28.61 -19.04
CA MET A 16 -27.35 -28.64 -17.80
C MET A 16 -27.91 -27.54 -16.90
N HIS A 17 -28.87 -27.88 -16.04
CA HIS A 17 -29.23 -27.06 -14.90
C HIS A 17 -28.01 -27.00 -13.99
N VAL A 18 -27.20 -25.95 -14.15
CA VAL A 18 -26.27 -25.53 -13.11
C VAL A 18 -27.13 -25.19 -11.89
N PRO A 19 -27.04 -25.93 -10.77
CA PRO A 19 -27.89 -25.66 -9.63
C PRO A 19 -27.62 -24.25 -9.13
N ALA A 20 -28.69 -23.46 -8.94
CA ALA A 20 -28.68 -22.07 -8.46
C ALA A 20 -27.89 -21.85 -7.14
N PHE A 21 -27.53 -22.93 -6.44
CA PHE A 21 -26.65 -22.92 -5.27
C PHE A 21 -25.22 -22.42 -5.58
N SER A 22 -24.68 -22.73 -6.77
CA SER A 22 -23.33 -22.27 -7.18
C SER A 22 -23.25 -20.75 -7.34
N GLN A 23 -24.36 -20.12 -7.77
CA GLN A 23 -24.45 -18.66 -7.91
C GLN A 23 -24.40 -17.93 -6.56
N SER A 24 -24.87 -18.57 -5.47
CA SER A 24 -24.85 -17.94 -4.13
C SER A 24 -23.46 -17.88 -3.49
N ILE A 25 -22.60 -18.87 -3.74
CA ILE A 25 -21.25 -18.91 -3.14
C ILE A 25 -20.33 -17.91 -3.82
N LEU A 26 -20.38 -17.82 -5.15
CA LEU A 26 -19.55 -16.87 -5.91
C LEU A 26 -19.98 -15.41 -5.70
N SER A 27 -21.28 -15.15 -5.53
CA SER A 27 -21.76 -13.81 -5.19
C SER A 27 -21.39 -13.41 -3.76
N ASN A 28 -21.40 -14.33 -2.81
CA ASN A 28 -20.92 -14.06 -1.45
C ASN A 28 -19.41 -13.77 -1.43
N LEU A 29 -18.62 -14.52 -2.20
CA LEU A 29 -17.18 -14.27 -2.32
C LEU A 29 -16.89 -12.87 -2.91
N ASP A 30 -17.62 -12.49 -3.95
CA ASP A 30 -17.51 -11.14 -4.54
C ASP A 30 -17.88 -10.05 -3.52
N ALA A 31 -18.97 -10.25 -2.77
CA ALA A 31 -19.36 -9.32 -1.71
C ALA A 31 -18.30 -9.20 -0.59
N GLU A 32 -17.74 -10.33 -0.14
CA GLU A 32 -16.67 -10.34 0.88
C GLU A 32 -15.39 -9.65 0.39
N ILE A 33 -14.98 -9.89 -0.86
CA ILE A 33 -13.81 -9.22 -1.45
C ILE A 33 -14.05 -7.71 -1.55
N ASN A 34 -15.24 -7.29 -2.00
CA ASN A 34 -15.58 -5.87 -2.09
C ASN A 34 -15.61 -5.20 -0.71
N GLU A 35 -16.10 -5.89 0.32
CA GLU A 35 -16.07 -5.38 1.68
C GLU A 35 -14.64 -5.20 2.20
N ILE A 36 -13.77 -6.19 1.98
CA ILE A 36 -12.33 -6.09 2.30
C ILE A 36 -11.73 -4.86 1.59
N VAL A 37 -11.99 -4.69 0.29
CA VAL A 37 -11.47 -3.56 -0.48
C VAL A 37 -11.94 -2.23 0.10
N GLU A 38 -13.23 -2.07 0.41
CA GLU A 38 -13.77 -0.84 1.00
C GLU A 38 -13.18 -0.52 2.37
N GLN A 39 -12.91 -1.52 3.20
CA GLN A 39 -12.27 -1.33 4.51
C GLN A 39 -10.81 -0.88 4.40
N ILE A 40 -10.11 -1.31 3.35
CA ILE A 40 -8.66 -1.07 3.17
C ILE A 40 -8.36 0.21 2.40
N LYS A 41 -9.22 0.61 1.46
CA LYS A 41 -9.04 1.82 0.63
C LYS A 41 -8.53 3.05 1.40
N PRO A 42 -9.12 3.42 2.56
CA PRO A 42 -8.66 4.60 3.32
C PRO A 42 -7.21 4.54 3.80
N SER A 43 -6.62 3.35 3.89
CA SER A 43 -5.26 3.11 4.36
C SER A 43 -4.24 2.95 3.23
N VAL A 44 -4.68 2.94 1.96
CA VAL A 44 -3.83 2.75 0.78
C VAL A 44 -3.73 4.04 -0.02
N VAL A 45 -2.53 4.61 -0.05
CA VAL A 45 -2.29 5.96 -0.56
C VAL A 45 -1.40 5.94 -1.80
N THR A 46 -1.55 6.95 -2.65
CA THR A 46 -0.57 7.26 -3.69
C THR A 46 0.58 8.05 -3.07
N VAL A 47 1.81 7.60 -3.34
CA VAL A 47 3.03 8.33 -2.97
C VAL A 47 3.68 8.88 -4.23
N SER A 48 3.78 10.20 -4.31
CA SER A 48 4.36 10.94 -5.43
C SER A 48 5.62 11.65 -4.97
N ALA A 49 6.77 11.24 -5.49
CA ALA A 49 8.07 11.77 -5.10
C ALA A 49 8.65 12.64 -6.23
N LEU A 50 8.88 13.93 -5.95
CA LEU A 50 9.41 14.90 -6.90
C LEU A 50 10.94 14.94 -6.82
N ILE A 51 11.60 14.54 -7.90
CA ILE A 51 13.05 14.51 -8.01
C ILE A 51 13.51 15.70 -8.85
N PRO A 52 14.34 16.62 -8.29
CA PRO A 52 14.95 17.67 -9.08
C PRO A 52 15.93 17.04 -10.08
N ARG A 53 15.83 17.40 -11.37
CA ARG A 53 16.79 16.91 -12.37
C ARG A 53 18.10 17.68 -12.21
N VAL A 54 19.06 17.12 -11.47
CA VAL A 54 20.44 17.62 -11.43
C VAL A 54 21.13 17.22 -12.74
N ASN A 55 21.79 18.16 -13.37
CA ASN A 55 22.44 18.02 -14.68
C ASN A 55 23.75 17.20 -14.56
N ASN A 56 23.69 15.97 -14.05
CA ASN A 56 24.83 15.07 -14.01
C ASN A 56 24.74 14.07 -15.16
N LYS A 57 25.63 14.22 -16.14
CA LYS A 57 25.77 13.38 -17.34
C LYS A 57 26.25 11.94 -17.08
N GLU A 58 26.39 11.49 -15.83
CA GLU A 58 27.20 10.30 -15.53
C GLU A 58 26.57 9.19 -14.67
N GLU A 59 25.30 9.29 -14.26
CA GLU A 59 24.65 8.10 -13.70
C GLU A 59 23.86 7.37 -14.78
N LYS A 60 24.41 6.22 -15.21
CA LYS A 60 23.69 5.21 -15.98
C LYS A 60 22.35 4.97 -15.30
N SER A 61 21.33 5.51 -15.96
CA SER A 61 19.95 5.49 -15.58
C SER A 61 19.53 4.11 -15.06
N LEU A 62 19.07 4.05 -13.81
CA LEU A 62 18.34 2.90 -13.24
C LEU A 62 17.08 2.54 -14.06
N PHE A 63 16.73 3.37 -15.06
CA PHE A 63 15.63 3.18 -15.99
C PHE A 63 15.90 2.20 -17.15
N SER A 64 17.04 1.49 -17.20
CA SER A 64 17.15 0.33 -18.10
C SER A 64 16.17 -0.81 -17.77
N PHE A 65 15.40 -0.69 -16.67
CA PHE A 65 14.30 -1.58 -16.28
C PHE A 65 12.95 -1.25 -16.92
N PHE A 66 12.75 -0.04 -17.44
CA PHE A 66 11.53 0.35 -18.13
C PHE A 66 11.84 0.33 -19.63
N GLY A 67 11.29 -0.67 -20.31
CA GLY A 67 11.66 -1.02 -21.68
C GLY A 67 11.71 0.16 -22.64
N ASP A 68 12.67 0.08 -23.56
CA ASP A 68 12.82 0.97 -24.71
C ASP A 68 11.46 1.20 -25.39
N SER A 69 10.96 2.42 -25.28
CA SER A 69 10.04 2.99 -26.26
C SER A 69 10.72 4.24 -26.78
N GLU A 70 11.35 4.10 -27.95
CA GLU A 70 11.79 5.20 -28.77
C GLU A 70 10.64 6.19 -28.99
N SER A 71 10.73 7.38 -28.41
CA SER A 71 10.11 8.57 -28.97
C SER A 71 11.14 9.70 -28.91
N ASN A 72 11.93 9.78 -29.98
CA ASN A 72 12.74 10.95 -30.32
C ASN A 72 11.80 12.12 -30.63
N THR A 73 11.64 13.04 -29.69
CA THR A 73 11.34 14.45 -29.97
C THR A 73 12.06 15.31 -28.94
N ALA A 74 13.06 16.05 -29.43
CA ALA A 74 13.74 17.11 -28.71
C ALA A 74 12.78 18.27 -28.38
N ASP A 75 13.14 18.98 -27.32
CA ASP A 75 12.59 20.25 -26.82
C ASP A 75 11.15 20.23 -26.28
N THR A 76 11.03 20.01 -24.96
CA THR A 76 10.16 20.83 -24.08
C THR A 76 10.44 20.55 -22.60
N LEU A 77 10.84 21.62 -21.89
CA LEU A 77 10.76 21.87 -20.44
C LEU A 77 11.57 21.01 -19.46
N HIS A 78 12.24 21.72 -18.56
CA HIS A 78 12.85 21.26 -17.30
C HIS A 78 11.80 20.71 -16.31
N ALA A 79 10.98 19.76 -16.73
CA ALA A 79 9.98 19.16 -15.87
C ALA A 79 10.68 18.23 -14.85
N PRO A 80 10.42 18.40 -13.54
CA PRO A 80 10.91 17.47 -12.53
C PRO A 80 10.35 16.06 -12.79
N ILE A 81 11.16 15.04 -12.52
CA ILE A 81 10.73 13.64 -12.66
C ILE A 81 9.90 13.32 -11.43
N THR A 82 8.68 12.80 -11.62
CA THR A 82 7.83 12.34 -10.52
C THR A 82 7.83 10.83 -10.49
N ASN A 83 8.38 10.24 -9.43
CA ASN A 83 8.20 8.83 -9.13
C ASN A 83 6.86 8.64 -8.45
N ILE A 84 6.09 7.64 -8.87
CA ILE A 84 4.79 7.34 -8.27
C ILE A 84 4.77 5.87 -7.83
N GLY A 85 4.26 5.63 -6.63
CA GLY A 85 4.06 4.30 -6.08
C GLY A 85 2.90 4.27 -5.10
N THR A 86 2.69 3.11 -4.49
CA THR A 86 1.69 2.93 -3.45
C THR A 86 2.35 3.03 -2.06
N GLY A 87 1.63 3.57 -1.09
CA GLY A 87 1.99 3.56 0.32
C GLY A 87 0.89 2.98 1.19
N ILE A 88 1.25 2.59 2.40
CA ILE A 88 0.38 1.98 3.39
C ILE A 88 0.41 2.83 4.66
N VAL A 89 -0.76 3.23 5.16
CA VAL A 89 -0.90 3.86 6.47
C VAL A 89 -0.77 2.80 7.56
N LEU A 90 0.27 2.91 8.38
CA LEU A 90 0.57 1.96 9.47
C LEU A 90 -0.03 2.40 10.81
N HIS A 91 -0.24 3.69 11.03
CA HIS A 91 -0.63 4.21 12.34
C HIS A 91 -1.44 5.51 12.23
N GLU A 92 -2.35 5.71 13.19
CA GLU A 92 -3.27 6.86 13.27
C GLU A 92 -2.54 8.21 13.35
N GLN A 93 -1.30 8.22 13.85
CA GLN A 93 -0.43 9.40 13.93
C GLN A 93 0.22 9.80 12.58
N GLY A 94 -0.13 9.14 11.47
CA GLY A 94 0.34 9.52 10.15
C GLY A 94 1.62 8.87 9.69
N TYR A 95 1.96 7.70 10.21
CA TYR A 95 3.08 6.92 9.69
C TYR A 95 2.68 6.14 8.45
N VAL A 96 3.38 6.40 7.35
CA VAL A 96 3.13 5.79 6.05
C VAL A 96 4.39 5.05 5.60
N VAL A 97 4.24 3.81 5.19
CA VAL A 97 5.33 3.02 4.63
C VAL A 97 5.18 2.89 3.11
N THR A 98 6.29 2.96 2.40
CA THR A 98 6.36 2.73 0.95
C THR A 98 7.70 2.09 0.59
N LYS A 99 7.94 1.90 -0.71
CA LYS A 99 9.21 1.38 -1.20
C LYS A 99 10.29 2.48 -1.23
N SER A 100 11.51 2.16 -0.83
CA SER A 100 12.62 3.11 -0.84
C SER A 100 12.92 3.68 -2.22
N SER A 101 12.74 2.89 -3.29
CA SER A 101 12.94 3.34 -4.67
C SER A 101 11.91 4.38 -5.13
N VAL A 102 10.73 4.45 -4.50
CA VAL A 102 9.71 5.47 -4.83
C VAL A 102 10.22 6.83 -4.39
N VAL A 103 10.81 6.92 -3.20
CA VAL A 103 11.20 8.19 -2.56
C VAL A 103 12.69 8.53 -2.73
N ALA A 104 13.47 7.66 -3.36
CA ALA A 104 14.91 7.83 -3.52
C ALA A 104 15.24 9.11 -4.31
N GLY A 105 16.09 9.97 -3.73
CA GLY A 105 16.53 11.21 -4.36
C GLY A 105 15.44 12.29 -4.48
N ALA A 106 14.27 12.08 -3.87
CA ALA A 106 13.18 13.02 -3.93
C ALA A 106 13.40 14.19 -2.95
N ASP A 107 13.30 15.41 -3.47
CA ASP A 107 13.26 16.60 -2.64
C ASP A 107 11.92 16.72 -1.92
N PHE A 108 10.85 16.26 -2.57
CA PHE A 108 9.47 16.34 -2.07
C PHE A 108 8.77 15.02 -2.21
N ILE A 109 7.97 14.68 -1.20
CA ILE A 109 7.18 13.47 -1.18
C ILE A 109 5.77 13.90 -0.79
N TYR A 110 4.83 13.64 -1.68
CA TYR A 110 3.42 13.90 -1.49
C TYR A 110 2.70 12.58 -1.29
N VAL A 111 1.79 12.57 -0.33
CA VAL A 111 0.91 11.44 -0.05
C VAL A 111 -0.51 11.87 -0.35
N GLN A 112 -1.16 11.14 -1.26
CA GLN A 112 -2.49 11.43 -1.74
C GLN A 112 -3.41 10.24 -1.45
N PHE A 113 -4.57 10.55 -0.87
CA PHE A 113 -5.68 9.60 -0.69
C PHE A 113 -6.62 9.66 -1.91
N ASP A 114 -7.72 8.91 -1.89
CA ASP A 114 -8.63 8.73 -3.04
C ASP A 114 -9.40 10.00 -3.49
N LYS A 115 -9.29 11.13 -2.77
CA LYS A 115 -9.97 12.40 -3.09
C LYS A 115 -9.08 13.60 -2.80
N ASP A 116 -8.49 14.23 -3.82
CA ASP A 116 -7.80 15.54 -3.95
C ASP A 116 -6.95 16.08 -2.77
N THR A 117 -6.81 15.30 -1.71
CA THR A 117 -6.22 15.70 -0.45
C THR A 117 -4.81 15.20 -0.48
N ILE A 118 -3.91 16.15 -0.68
CA ILE A 118 -2.50 15.91 -0.83
C ILE A 118 -1.81 16.44 0.43
N TYR A 119 -1.08 15.56 1.10
CA TYR A 119 -0.28 15.89 2.27
C TYR A 119 1.20 15.87 1.87
N LEU A 120 1.94 16.89 2.30
CA LEU A 120 3.40 16.85 2.23
C LEU A 120 3.89 15.91 3.33
N ALA A 121 4.77 14.97 2.95
CA ALA A 121 5.32 13.99 3.87
C ALA A 121 6.74 14.35 4.31
N ASP A 122 7.01 14.16 5.59
CA ASP A 122 8.34 14.12 6.15
C ASP A 122 8.98 12.76 5.90
N PHE A 123 10.23 12.77 5.47
CA PHE A 123 11.01 11.57 5.22
C PHE A 123 11.80 11.21 6.49
N LEU A 124 11.50 10.06 7.09
CA LEU A 124 12.13 9.63 8.34
C LEU A 124 13.36 8.75 8.08
N GLY A 125 13.36 8.01 6.98
CA GLY A 125 14.49 7.14 6.63
C GLY A 125 14.07 5.97 5.75
N PHE A 126 15.06 5.15 5.40
CA PHE A 126 14.85 3.95 4.59
C PHE A 126 15.68 2.77 5.09
N ASP A 127 15.21 1.56 4.82
CA ASP A 127 15.97 0.32 4.92
C ASP A 127 16.34 -0.17 3.52
N ARG A 128 17.64 -0.18 3.20
CA ARG A 128 18.13 -0.61 1.89
C ARG A 128 17.97 -2.11 1.66
N LYS A 129 18.11 -2.92 2.70
CA LYS A 129 18.04 -4.39 2.61
C LYS A 129 16.61 -4.82 2.33
N LYS A 130 15.65 -4.23 3.03
CA LYS A 130 14.22 -4.52 2.85
C LYS A 130 13.55 -3.66 1.76
N SER A 131 14.26 -2.67 1.21
CA SER A 131 13.74 -1.73 0.22
C SER A 131 12.52 -0.93 0.69
N ILE A 132 12.52 -0.52 1.97
CA ILE A 132 11.39 0.16 2.62
C ILE A 132 11.77 1.62 2.92
N ALA A 133 10.82 2.53 2.85
CA ALA A 133 10.93 3.89 3.36
C ALA A 133 9.78 4.21 4.31
N LEU A 134 10.10 4.90 5.41
CA LEU A 134 9.13 5.39 6.39
C LEU A 134 8.94 6.89 6.21
N LEU A 135 7.67 7.28 6.16
CA LEU A 135 7.21 8.65 5.99
C LEU A 135 6.29 9.03 7.15
N ARG A 136 6.19 10.34 7.43
CA ARG A 136 5.17 10.90 8.32
C ARG A 136 4.38 11.96 7.59
N ILE A 137 3.07 11.96 7.79
CA ILE A 137 2.16 12.99 7.35
C ILE A 137 1.39 13.57 8.54
N ASP A 138 0.96 14.82 8.41
CA ASP A 138 0.02 15.45 9.35
C ASP A 138 -1.38 15.43 8.72
N ALA A 139 -2.10 14.34 8.95
CA ALA A 139 -3.45 14.11 8.42
C ALA A 139 -4.37 13.61 9.55
N PRO A 140 -5.57 14.19 9.71
CA PRO A 140 -6.53 13.73 10.72
C PRO A 140 -7.33 12.50 10.24
N GLY A 141 -7.82 11.70 11.19
CA GLY A 141 -8.79 10.63 10.91
C GLY A 141 -8.24 9.46 10.10
N LEU A 142 -6.94 9.17 10.24
CA LEU A 142 -6.29 8.06 9.56
C LEU A 142 -6.73 6.72 10.15
N ILE A 143 -6.99 5.76 9.25
CA ILE A 143 -7.37 4.40 9.61
C ILE A 143 -6.18 3.50 9.25
N PRO A 144 -5.47 2.90 10.21
CA PRO A 144 -4.38 1.97 9.93
C PRO A 144 -4.91 0.60 9.49
N LEU A 145 -4.10 -0.14 8.72
CA LEU A 145 -4.43 -1.52 8.35
C LEU A 145 -4.33 -2.48 9.54
N LYS A 146 -5.22 -3.47 9.56
CA LYS A 146 -5.13 -4.61 10.51
C LYS A 146 -3.95 -5.50 10.13
N ILE A 147 -3.04 -5.73 11.06
CA ILE A 147 -1.88 -6.59 10.84
C ILE A 147 -2.27 -8.07 10.90
N GLY A 148 -1.80 -8.85 9.94
CA GLY A 148 -1.96 -10.29 9.86
C GLY A 148 -0.65 -11.02 10.15
N ASP A 149 -0.75 -12.30 10.45
CA ASP A 149 0.40 -13.16 10.69
C ASP A 149 0.87 -13.82 9.38
N PRO A 150 2.07 -13.47 8.86
CA PRO A 150 2.62 -14.08 7.65
C PRO A 150 3.04 -15.54 7.85
N ASP A 151 3.34 -15.99 9.07
CA ASP A 151 3.77 -17.37 9.36
C ASP A 151 2.64 -18.40 9.18
N LEU A 152 1.39 -17.93 9.20
CA LEU A 152 0.22 -18.76 8.90
C LEU A 152 0.04 -19.02 7.39
N LEU A 153 0.80 -18.34 6.52
CA LEU A 153 0.66 -18.47 5.08
C LEU A 153 1.36 -19.73 4.56
N ARG A 154 0.71 -20.37 3.60
CA ARG A 154 1.22 -21.55 2.88
C ARG A 154 0.93 -21.41 1.40
N ALA A 155 1.65 -22.16 0.56
CA ALA A 155 1.31 -22.28 -0.85
C ALA A 155 -0.19 -22.64 -1.02
N GLY A 156 -0.88 -21.90 -1.90
CA GLY A 156 -2.32 -21.98 -2.11
C GLY A 156 -3.16 -21.04 -1.24
N SER A 157 -2.58 -20.34 -0.26
CA SER A 157 -3.30 -19.33 0.53
C SER A 157 -3.74 -18.19 -0.38
N TRP A 158 -5.00 -17.77 -0.24
CA TRP A 158 -5.57 -16.68 -1.04
C TRP A 158 -5.00 -15.33 -0.61
N THR A 159 -4.76 -14.48 -1.59
CA THR A 159 -4.23 -13.13 -1.37
C THR A 159 -5.00 -12.10 -2.17
N VAL A 160 -5.31 -10.98 -1.53
CA VAL A 160 -5.88 -9.79 -2.18
C VAL A 160 -4.82 -8.70 -2.19
N LEU A 161 -4.58 -8.13 -3.36
CA LEU A 161 -3.67 -7.00 -3.55
C LEU A 161 -4.50 -5.76 -3.88
N VAL A 162 -4.21 -4.66 -3.21
CA VAL A 162 -4.86 -3.35 -3.45
C VAL A 162 -3.77 -2.32 -3.76
N GLY A 163 -3.82 -1.67 -4.91
CA GLY A 163 -2.84 -0.65 -5.32
C GLY A 163 -3.48 0.69 -5.58
N ASN A 164 -2.79 1.77 -5.21
CA ASN A 164 -3.24 3.15 -5.42
C ASN A 164 -2.08 4.00 -5.95
N SER A 165 -1.74 3.82 -7.22
CA SER A 165 -0.46 4.28 -7.76
C SER A 165 -0.59 5.38 -8.81
N LEU A 166 -1.81 5.81 -9.08
CA LEU A 166 -2.11 6.86 -10.07
C LEU A 166 -3.22 7.80 -9.57
N GLY A 167 -3.63 7.70 -8.29
CA GLY A 167 -4.76 8.45 -7.74
C GLY A 167 -6.11 8.21 -8.42
N ILE A 168 -6.19 7.27 -9.37
CA ILE A 168 -7.39 6.94 -10.15
C ILE A 168 -7.73 5.48 -9.81
N ALA A 169 -8.71 5.31 -8.91
CA ALA A 169 -9.33 4.05 -8.48
C ALA A 169 -8.35 2.95 -8.03
N SER A 170 -8.51 2.48 -6.79
CA SER A 170 -7.66 1.41 -6.27
C SER A 170 -7.75 0.16 -7.16
N SER A 171 -6.63 -0.28 -7.74
CA SER A 171 -6.58 -1.52 -8.50
C SER A 171 -6.64 -2.69 -7.52
N VAL A 172 -7.53 -3.65 -7.77
CA VAL A 172 -7.69 -4.84 -6.93
C VAL A 172 -7.34 -6.07 -7.77
N SER A 173 -6.47 -6.91 -7.23
CA SER A 173 -6.10 -8.17 -7.85
C SER A 173 -6.19 -9.30 -6.83
N LEU A 174 -6.85 -10.39 -7.21
CA LEU A 174 -6.93 -11.60 -6.42
C LEU A 174 -5.89 -12.61 -6.93
N GLY A 175 -5.27 -13.33 -6.00
CA GLY A 175 -4.22 -14.29 -6.30
C GLY A 175 -4.03 -15.31 -5.19
N ASN A 176 -2.90 -16.01 -5.26
CA ASN A 176 -2.50 -16.96 -4.22
C ASN A 176 -1.00 -16.92 -3.97
N VAL A 177 -0.60 -17.40 -2.79
CA VAL A 177 0.80 -17.69 -2.46
C VAL A 177 1.25 -18.89 -3.27
N ASN A 178 2.36 -18.76 -4.00
CA ASN A 178 3.02 -19.84 -4.73
C ASN A 178 4.11 -20.50 -3.88
N LEU A 179 4.91 -19.68 -3.20
CA LEU A 179 6.07 -20.12 -2.42
C LEU A 179 6.30 -19.19 -1.24
N VAL A 180 6.70 -19.77 -0.11
CA VAL A 180 7.25 -19.07 1.05
C VAL A 180 8.74 -19.41 1.10
N HIS A 181 9.59 -18.41 1.00
CA HIS A 181 11.04 -18.57 1.04
C HIS A 181 11.53 -18.81 2.48
N PRO A 182 12.71 -19.44 2.68
CA PRO A 182 13.28 -19.65 4.02
C PRO A 182 13.57 -18.36 4.79
N ASP A 183 13.75 -17.23 4.10
CA ASP A 183 13.93 -15.90 4.68
C ASP A 183 12.61 -15.15 4.93
N GLY A 184 11.48 -15.84 4.75
CA GLY A 184 10.12 -15.33 4.95
C GLY A 184 9.52 -14.64 3.73
N LEU A 185 10.29 -14.29 2.69
CA LEU A 185 9.73 -13.63 1.50
C LEU A 185 8.65 -14.49 0.85
N LEU A 186 7.59 -13.84 0.34
CA LEU A 186 6.49 -14.54 -0.31
C LEU A 186 6.54 -14.31 -1.81
N GLN A 187 6.34 -15.37 -2.58
CA GLN A 187 6.09 -15.29 -4.01
C GLN A 187 4.60 -15.55 -4.24
N ILE A 188 3.90 -14.58 -4.84
CA ILE A 188 2.46 -14.67 -5.11
C ILE A 188 2.18 -14.63 -6.62
N ALA A 189 1.16 -15.36 -7.07
CA ALA A 189 0.60 -15.24 -8.41
C ALA A 189 -0.52 -14.20 -8.39
N VAL A 190 -0.24 -12.98 -8.86
CA VAL A 190 -1.22 -11.91 -8.91
C VAL A 190 -0.87 -10.93 -10.03
N ASN A 191 -1.87 -10.36 -10.68
CA ASN A 191 -1.64 -9.29 -11.65
C ASN A 191 -1.15 -8.04 -10.93
N THR A 192 0.07 -7.61 -11.26
CA THR A 192 0.68 -6.39 -10.71
C THR A 192 1.03 -5.43 -11.83
N SER A 193 0.52 -4.21 -11.79
CA SER A 193 1.02 -3.13 -12.68
C SER A 193 2.30 -2.50 -12.07
N PRO A 194 3.11 -1.75 -12.84
CA PRO A 194 4.30 -1.06 -12.32
C PRO A 194 4.04 -0.18 -11.08
N GLY A 195 2.83 0.36 -10.96
CA GLY A 195 2.40 1.16 -9.82
C GLY A 195 2.19 0.37 -8.53
N ASN A 196 1.87 -0.93 -8.62
CA ASN A 196 1.53 -1.77 -7.46
C ASN A 196 2.74 -2.10 -6.56
N ASN A 197 3.94 -1.57 -6.86
CA ASN A 197 5.05 -1.60 -5.92
C ASN A 197 4.71 -0.75 -4.69
N GLY A 198 4.90 -1.32 -3.50
CA GLY A 198 4.45 -0.70 -2.26
C GLY A 198 2.98 -0.99 -1.90
N SER A 199 2.25 -1.74 -2.73
CA SER A 199 0.88 -2.15 -2.41
C SER A 199 0.84 -3.14 -1.25
N PRO A 200 -0.14 -3.02 -0.34
CA PRO A 200 -0.40 -4.07 0.64
C PRO A 200 -0.90 -5.34 -0.04
N VAL A 201 -0.46 -6.47 0.51
CA VAL A 201 -0.97 -7.80 0.21
C VAL A 201 -1.67 -8.32 1.45
N MET A 202 -2.87 -8.86 1.27
CA MET A 202 -3.78 -9.19 2.36
C MET A 202 -4.20 -10.64 2.29
N ASN A 203 -4.47 -11.23 3.44
CA ASN A 203 -5.09 -12.54 3.52
C ASN A 203 -6.62 -12.44 3.34
N SER A 204 -7.31 -13.59 3.31
CA SER A 204 -8.77 -13.66 3.17
C SER A 204 -9.56 -13.05 4.33
N ARG A 205 -8.90 -12.64 5.42
CA ARG A 205 -9.52 -11.94 6.57
C ARG A 205 -9.38 -10.42 6.49
N GLY A 206 -8.85 -9.89 5.38
CA GLY A 206 -8.57 -8.46 5.23
C GLY A 206 -7.43 -7.95 6.10
N GLN A 207 -6.56 -8.84 6.59
CA GLN A 207 -5.36 -8.44 7.35
C GLN A 207 -4.17 -8.33 6.40
N VAL A 208 -3.36 -7.27 6.54
CA VAL A 208 -2.13 -7.09 5.76
C VAL A 208 -1.08 -8.11 6.20
N ILE A 209 -0.54 -8.86 5.24
CA ILE A 209 0.50 -9.87 5.47
C ILE A 209 1.85 -9.49 4.87
N GLY A 210 1.88 -8.41 4.07
CA GLY A 210 3.11 -7.87 3.52
C GLY A 210 2.89 -6.78 2.49
N MET A 211 3.98 -6.37 1.85
CA MET A 211 4.00 -5.32 0.84
C MET A 211 4.75 -5.78 -0.41
N VAL A 212 4.19 -5.49 -1.59
CA VAL A 212 4.81 -5.83 -2.88
C VAL A 212 6.15 -5.11 -3.01
N SER A 213 7.20 -5.90 -3.20
CA SER A 213 8.59 -5.43 -3.32
C SER A 213 9.07 -5.37 -4.76
N GLY A 214 8.51 -6.20 -5.64
CA GLY A 214 8.84 -6.19 -7.06
C GLY A 214 8.21 -7.34 -7.83
N ARG A 215 8.45 -7.37 -9.14
CA ARG A 215 8.01 -8.44 -10.04
C ARG A 215 9.18 -9.36 -10.34
N LEU A 216 8.93 -10.66 -10.30
CA LEU A 216 9.85 -11.68 -10.80
C LEU A 216 9.55 -11.89 -12.28
N THR A 217 10.27 -11.19 -13.16
CA THR A 217 10.28 -11.53 -14.58
C THR A 217 11.29 -12.65 -14.77
N LEU A 218 10.80 -13.89 -14.93
CA LEU A 218 11.65 -14.97 -15.39
C LEU A 218 12.06 -14.64 -16.82
N ALA A 219 13.29 -14.17 -17.00
CA ALA A 219 13.90 -14.03 -18.31
C ALA A 219 14.12 -15.43 -18.88
N THR A 220 13.11 -15.99 -19.54
CA THR A 220 13.31 -17.12 -20.44
C THR A 220 14.29 -16.66 -21.51
N GLY A 221 15.51 -17.19 -21.45
CA GLY A 221 16.56 -16.85 -22.38
C GLY A 221 16.11 -17.03 -23.84
N LYS A 222 16.40 -16.01 -24.65
CA LYS A 222 16.31 -15.92 -26.12
C LYS A 222 14.90 -15.76 -26.76
N LYS A 223 14.74 -14.56 -27.34
CA LYS A 223 14.21 -14.25 -28.69
C LYS A 223 13.39 -15.37 -29.36
N THR A 224 12.07 -15.25 -29.32
CA THR A 224 11.10 -15.34 -30.44
C THR A 224 9.69 -15.38 -29.87
N GLY A 225 8.84 -14.43 -30.26
CA GLY A 225 7.37 -14.56 -30.27
C GLY A 225 6.66 -15.09 -29.03
N GLY A 226 6.10 -14.17 -28.24
CA GLY A 226 4.84 -14.36 -27.51
C GLY A 226 4.66 -15.64 -26.67
N ALA A 227 5.18 -15.63 -25.44
CA ALA A 227 4.54 -16.35 -24.33
C ALA A 227 4.91 -15.66 -23.01
N SER A 228 3.86 -15.21 -22.31
CA SER A 228 3.88 -14.52 -21.02
C SER A 228 4.81 -15.22 -20.01
N GLY A 229 5.78 -14.49 -19.48
CA GLY A 229 6.47 -14.90 -18.26
C GLY A 229 5.44 -15.00 -17.13
N THR A 230 5.55 -16.00 -16.27
CA THR A 230 4.68 -16.13 -15.09
C THR A 230 4.76 -14.83 -14.28
N GLU A 231 3.66 -14.08 -14.20
CA GLU A 231 3.60 -12.83 -13.44
C GLU A 231 3.57 -13.14 -11.94
N CYS A 232 4.74 -13.37 -11.36
CA CYS A 232 4.89 -13.52 -9.91
C CYS A 232 5.34 -12.20 -9.29
N ALA A 233 4.74 -11.84 -8.17
CA ALA A 233 5.20 -10.73 -7.34
C ALA A 233 5.95 -11.27 -6.12
N LEU A 234 7.02 -10.57 -5.75
CA LEU A 234 7.74 -10.77 -4.50
C LEU A 234 7.13 -9.84 -3.45
N VAL A 235 6.87 -10.37 -2.27
CA VAL A 235 6.25 -9.66 -1.15
C VAL A 235 7.19 -9.73 0.04
N THR A 236 7.50 -8.56 0.61
CA THR A 236 8.18 -8.48 1.91
C THR A 236 7.11 -8.65 3.00
N PRO A 237 7.28 -9.61 3.92
CA PRO A 237 6.35 -9.84 5.04
C PRO A 237 6.16 -8.62 5.94
N ILE A 238 4.97 -8.52 6.54
CA ILE A 238 4.59 -7.36 7.35
C ILE A 238 5.41 -7.22 8.64
N ASP A 239 5.73 -8.31 9.32
CA ASP A 239 6.62 -8.35 10.48
C ASP A 239 7.99 -7.71 10.17
N GLN A 240 8.60 -8.10 9.04
CA GLN A 240 9.87 -7.53 8.60
C GLN A 240 9.77 -6.05 8.24
N ILE A 241 8.59 -5.59 7.80
CA ILE A 241 8.32 -4.19 7.52
C ILE A 241 8.22 -3.40 8.82
N LEU A 242 7.44 -3.90 9.78
CA LEU A 242 7.25 -3.26 11.09
C LEU A 242 8.58 -3.12 11.83
N ASP A 243 9.39 -4.18 11.86
CA ASP A 243 10.74 -4.15 12.45
C ASP A 243 11.64 -3.08 11.80
N ALA A 244 11.62 -2.99 10.47
CA ALA A 244 12.37 -1.98 9.74
C ALA A 244 11.88 -0.56 10.06
N CYS A 245 10.56 -0.36 10.15
CA CYS A 245 9.95 0.91 10.51
C CYS A 245 10.32 1.34 11.94
N THR A 246 10.29 0.43 12.92
CA THR A 246 10.71 0.72 14.31
C THR A 246 12.17 1.18 14.33
N ARG A 247 13.06 0.43 13.67
CA ARG A 247 14.49 0.78 13.60
C ARG A 247 14.73 2.14 12.93
N ILE A 248 14.02 2.44 11.84
CA ILE A 248 14.10 3.75 11.16
C ILE A 248 13.61 4.86 12.09
N GLY A 249 12.49 4.65 12.77
CA GLY A 249 11.92 5.61 13.72
C GLY A 249 12.88 5.93 14.86
N ASP A 250 13.48 4.91 15.47
CA ASP A 250 14.49 5.04 16.52
C ASP A 250 15.73 5.79 16.06
N GLU A 251 16.22 5.48 14.86
CA GLU A 251 17.36 6.17 14.28
C GLU A 251 17.05 7.64 14.01
N TYR A 252 15.85 7.93 13.48
CA TYR A 252 15.41 9.30 13.25
C TYR A 252 15.31 10.10 14.56
N HIS A 253 14.63 9.53 15.57
CA HIS A 253 14.48 10.09 16.91
C HIS A 253 15.83 10.46 17.55
N ARG A 254 16.84 9.60 17.41
CA ARG A 254 18.19 9.85 17.96
C ARG A 254 18.97 10.93 17.21
N ASN A 255 18.79 11.02 15.89
CA ASN A 255 19.73 11.75 15.03
C ASN A 255 19.22 13.09 14.49
N HIS A 256 17.91 13.36 14.57
CA HIS A 256 17.30 14.55 13.97
C HIS A 256 16.60 15.43 15.00
N GLY A 257 16.92 16.72 14.95
CA GLY A 257 16.30 17.74 15.76
C GLY A 257 14.86 17.99 15.33
N TRP A 258 13.97 18.16 16.30
CA TRP A 258 12.56 18.44 16.10
C TRP A 258 12.19 19.72 16.85
N ILE A 259 11.42 20.58 16.19
CA ILE A 259 10.92 21.83 16.77
C ILE A 259 9.42 21.81 17.04
N GLY A 260 8.69 20.83 16.48
CA GLY A 260 7.26 20.66 16.70
C GLY A 260 6.38 21.71 16.05
N ILE A 261 6.54 21.91 14.75
CA ILE A 261 5.59 22.65 13.93
C ILE A 261 5.21 21.88 12.67
N THR A 262 4.07 22.26 12.09
CA THR A 262 3.80 22.03 10.67
C THR A 262 3.68 23.35 9.95
N VAL A 263 4.06 23.34 8.67
CA VAL A 263 4.13 24.54 7.84
C VAL A 263 3.45 24.31 6.50
N LYS A 264 2.97 25.39 5.89
CA LYS A 264 2.51 25.41 4.50
C LYS A 264 3.22 26.49 3.70
N PRO A 265 3.30 26.35 2.36
CA PRO A 265 3.80 27.42 1.50
C PRO A 265 3.01 28.71 1.70
N TYR A 266 3.71 29.84 1.75
CA TYR A 266 3.15 31.18 1.83
C TYR A 266 3.89 32.10 0.85
N GLU A 267 3.12 32.79 0.00
CA GLU A 267 3.66 33.62 -1.10
C GLU A 267 4.67 32.85 -1.97
N ASP A 268 4.44 31.55 -2.16
CA ASP A 268 5.27 30.60 -2.91
C ASP A 268 6.76 30.56 -2.50
N LYS A 269 7.08 31.12 -1.33
CA LYS A 269 8.46 31.31 -0.89
C LYS A 269 8.69 30.95 0.57
N TYR A 270 7.82 31.35 1.48
CA TYR A 270 8.11 31.24 2.91
C TYR A 270 7.30 30.13 3.58
N PRO A 271 7.89 29.41 4.56
CA PRO A 271 7.13 28.53 5.44
C PRO A 271 6.26 29.33 6.39
N LYS A 272 4.94 29.11 6.35
CA LYS A 272 3.99 29.66 7.32
C LYS A 272 3.52 28.57 8.27
N VAL A 273 3.63 28.83 9.56
CA VAL A 273 3.23 27.91 10.63
C VAL A 273 1.72 27.66 10.58
N VAL A 274 1.35 26.39 10.49
CA VAL A 274 -0.04 25.90 10.49
C VAL A 274 -0.43 25.40 11.87
N THR A 275 0.44 24.57 12.46
CA THR A 275 0.25 23.98 13.78
C THR A 275 1.55 24.08 14.56
N VAL A 276 1.41 24.31 15.87
CA VAL A 276 2.50 24.20 16.84
C VAL A 276 2.06 23.11 17.81
N TYR A 277 2.92 22.11 18.03
CA TYR A 277 2.61 21.00 18.93
C TYR A 277 2.82 21.42 20.39
N ASP A 278 1.85 21.14 21.25
CA ASP A 278 1.93 21.49 22.67
C ASP A 278 3.17 20.86 23.34
N GLY A 279 3.87 21.64 24.16
CA GLY A 279 5.08 21.20 24.87
C GLY A 279 6.33 21.06 23.99
N SER A 280 6.22 21.31 22.68
CA SER A 280 7.35 21.30 21.75
C SER A 280 8.33 22.47 21.98
N PRO A 281 9.54 22.43 21.40
CA PRO A 281 10.44 23.58 21.41
C PRO A 281 9.83 24.86 20.82
N ALA A 282 9.05 24.74 19.75
CA ALA A 282 8.36 25.86 19.14
C ALA A 282 7.35 26.50 20.09
N ASP A 283 6.53 25.67 20.76
CA ASP A 283 5.56 26.13 21.75
C ASP A 283 6.25 26.88 22.90
N LYS A 284 7.30 26.28 23.48
CA LYS A 284 8.09 26.87 24.56
C LYS A 284 8.79 28.18 24.16
N SER A 285 9.17 28.32 22.90
CA SER A 285 9.76 29.57 22.36
C SER A 285 8.73 30.69 22.11
N GLY A 286 7.43 30.38 22.20
CA GLY A 286 6.35 31.31 21.89
C GLY A 286 6.09 31.49 20.39
N LEU A 287 6.52 30.54 19.55
CA LEU A 287 6.13 30.47 18.14
C LEU A 287 4.63 30.14 18.05
N LYS A 288 3.92 30.76 17.10
CA LYS A 288 2.46 30.68 17.00
C LYS A 288 2.01 30.35 15.57
N LYS A 289 0.81 29.77 15.49
CA LYS A 289 0.11 29.61 14.21
C LYS A 289 0.01 30.96 13.49
N GLY A 290 0.35 30.96 12.21
CA GLY A 290 0.33 32.14 11.36
C GLY A 290 1.67 32.86 11.22
N ASP A 291 2.66 32.54 12.05
CA ASP A 291 4.01 33.07 11.90
C ASP A 291 4.64 32.63 10.58
N VAL A 292 5.36 33.54 9.92
CA VAL A 292 6.06 33.26 8.67
C VAL A 292 7.56 33.22 8.95
N LEU A 293 8.21 32.10 8.67
CA LEU A 293 9.66 31.95 8.86
C LEU A 293 10.41 32.62 7.70
N MET A 294 11.26 33.58 8.04
CA MET A 294 12.04 34.36 7.08
C MET A 294 13.50 33.91 7.02
N GLN A 295 14.06 33.51 8.17
CA GLN A 295 15.45 33.06 8.31
C GLN A 295 15.60 32.15 9.53
N VAL A 296 16.52 31.18 9.45
CA VAL A 296 16.92 30.33 10.57
C VAL A 296 18.44 30.41 10.72
N ASP A 297 18.91 30.74 11.91
CA ASP A 297 20.29 31.09 12.20
C ASP A 297 20.77 32.19 11.22
N THR A 298 21.80 31.91 10.42
CA THR A 298 22.32 32.81 9.37
C THR A 298 21.74 32.52 7.98
N THR A 299 20.86 31.52 7.84
CA THR A 299 20.34 31.05 6.55
C THR A 299 18.99 31.69 6.24
N ALA A 300 18.98 32.63 5.29
CA ALA A 300 17.75 33.24 4.81
C ALA A 300 16.95 32.28 3.93
N MET A 301 15.64 32.20 4.15
CA MET A 301 14.73 31.36 3.38
C MET A 301 14.60 31.91 1.96
N GLN A 302 15.10 31.17 0.98
CA GLN A 302 14.94 31.45 -0.45
C GLN A 302 13.69 30.79 -1.00
N ASN A 303 13.27 29.67 -0.43
CA ASN A 303 12.08 28.93 -0.80
C ASN A 303 11.49 28.17 0.41
N PHE A 304 10.28 27.65 0.24
CA PHE A 304 9.52 26.98 1.30
C PHE A 304 10.27 25.76 1.87
N PHE A 305 11.17 25.17 1.09
CA PHE A 305 11.81 23.90 1.36
C PHE A 305 13.11 24.03 2.14
N ASP A 306 13.68 25.23 2.23
CA ASP A 306 14.93 25.47 2.95
C ASP A 306 14.80 25.09 4.43
N LEU A 307 13.63 25.32 5.04
CA LEU A 307 13.35 24.91 6.42
C LEU A 307 13.53 23.40 6.60
N ARG A 308 13.03 22.58 5.67
CA ARG A 308 13.17 21.11 5.74
C ARG A 308 14.64 20.70 5.68
N LYS A 309 15.42 21.31 4.77
CA LYS A 309 16.86 21.04 4.62
C LYS A 309 17.64 21.42 5.88
N ILE A 310 17.28 22.53 6.51
CA ILE A 310 17.89 22.98 7.77
C ILE A 310 17.57 21.99 8.89
N MET A 311 16.30 21.58 9.02
CA MET A 311 15.86 20.65 10.06
C MET A 311 16.43 19.24 9.89
N GLN A 312 16.59 18.74 8.65
CA GLN A 312 17.22 17.44 8.38
C GLN A 312 18.67 17.37 8.88
N ASN A 313 19.38 18.50 8.92
CA ASN A 313 20.77 18.55 9.38
C ASN A 313 20.90 18.98 10.85
N ALA A 314 19.81 19.43 11.48
CA ALA A 314 19.80 19.83 12.87
C ALA A 314 19.89 18.58 13.76
N LYS A 315 20.78 18.59 14.76
CA LYS A 315 20.83 17.58 15.81
C LYS A 315 19.87 17.93 16.95
N PRO A 316 19.37 16.96 17.73
CA PRO A 316 18.71 17.23 18.99
C PRO A 316 19.63 18.01 19.94
N GLY A 317 19.07 18.95 20.71
CA GLY A 317 19.82 19.81 21.62
C GLY A 317 20.53 20.99 20.94
N LYS A 318 20.32 21.21 19.64
CA LYS A 318 20.90 22.34 18.91
C LYS A 318 20.05 23.59 19.15
N ASP A 319 20.68 24.68 19.56
CA ASP A 319 20.04 26.00 19.59
C ASP A 319 19.85 26.54 18.17
N LEU A 320 18.65 27.06 17.91
CA LEU A 320 18.26 27.68 16.65
C LEU A 320 17.68 29.08 16.93
N THR A 321 18.08 30.04 16.11
CA THR A 321 17.52 31.39 16.10
C THR A 321 16.55 31.54 14.93
N LEU A 322 15.26 31.68 15.20
CA LEU A 322 14.24 31.89 14.18
C LEU A 322 13.95 33.38 14.01
N HIS A 323 14.17 33.88 12.79
CA HIS A 323 13.68 35.19 12.38
C HIS A 323 12.34 35.01 11.68
N ILE A 324 11.29 35.53 12.30
CA ILE A 324 9.91 35.37 11.83
C ILE A 324 9.25 36.72 11.55
N LYS A 325 8.14 36.67 10.81
CA LYS A 325 7.22 37.79 10.63
C LYS A 325 5.87 37.42 11.25
N ARG A 326 5.42 38.20 12.23
CA ARG A 326 4.13 38.04 12.91
C ARG A 326 3.32 39.32 12.74
N ASN A 327 2.12 39.20 12.17
CA ASN A 327 1.24 40.36 11.90
C ASN A 327 1.90 41.52 11.14
N GLY A 328 2.92 41.22 10.31
CA GLY A 328 3.66 42.24 9.57
C GLY A 328 4.99 42.64 10.20
N GLU A 329 5.18 42.41 11.49
CA GLU A 329 6.37 42.86 12.23
C GLU A 329 7.43 41.76 12.34
N PRO A 330 8.73 42.11 12.24
CA PRO A 330 9.81 41.16 12.45
C PRO A 330 9.97 40.82 13.94
N LEU A 331 10.12 39.53 14.24
CA LEU A 331 10.41 39.03 15.59
C LEU A 331 11.51 37.98 15.52
N VAL A 332 12.33 37.89 16.57
CA VAL A 332 13.37 36.87 16.72
C VAL A 332 13.00 35.98 17.90
N LEU A 333 12.96 34.67 17.67
CA LEU A 333 12.69 33.66 18.68
C LEU A 333 13.86 32.69 18.75
N ASN A 334 14.23 32.29 19.97
CA ASN A 334 15.25 31.28 20.18
C ASN A 334 14.60 30.01 20.70
N LEU A 335 15.04 28.86 20.18
CA LEU A 335 14.61 27.56 20.67
C LEU A 335 15.77 26.58 20.65
N THR A 336 15.67 25.53 21.45
CA THR A 336 16.58 24.38 21.40
C THR A 336 15.81 23.21 20.81
N THR A 337 16.29 22.63 19.72
CA THR A 337 15.67 21.43 19.13
C THR A 337 15.61 20.31 20.18
N SER A 338 14.51 19.56 20.19
CA SER A 338 14.44 18.33 20.98
C SER A 338 14.52 17.12 20.06
N GLN A 339 14.49 15.93 20.64
CA GLN A 339 14.16 14.75 19.87
C GLN A 339 12.68 14.82 19.46
N MET A 340 12.33 14.27 18.29
CA MET A 340 10.93 14.08 17.93
C MET A 340 10.27 13.15 18.96
N PRO A 341 8.97 13.30 19.29
CA PRO A 341 8.28 12.32 20.12
C PRO A 341 8.53 10.90 19.59
N VAL A 342 8.64 9.94 20.52
CA VAL A 342 8.98 8.55 20.21
C VAL A 342 8.06 8.05 19.10
N VAL A 343 8.67 7.59 18.01
CA VAL A 343 7.94 6.90 16.95
C VAL A 343 7.33 5.65 17.58
N PRO A 344 6.03 5.36 17.37
CA PRO A 344 5.40 4.17 17.93
C PRO A 344 6.26 2.95 17.64
N ASP A 345 6.41 2.09 18.65
CA ASP A 345 6.98 0.78 18.38
C ASP A 345 5.96 0.01 17.55
N PHE A 346 6.25 -0.14 16.26
CA PHE A 346 5.39 -0.86 15.35
C PHE A 346 5.39 -2.36 15.65
N SER A 347 6.30 -2.86 16.50
CA SER A 347 6.27 -4.24 16.98
C SER A 347 5.07 -4.53 17.90
N ASP A 348 4.41 -3.50 18.45
CA ASP A 348 3.16 -3.62 19.20
C ASP A 348 1.94 -3.78 18.28
N LEU A 349 2.05 -3.44 16.99
CA LEU A 349 1.07 -3.78 15.96
C LEU A 349 1.20 -5.27 15.60
N LYS A 350 1.09 -6.15 16.59
CA LYS A 350 1.13 -7.59 16.37
C LYS A 350 -0.14 -8.05 15.67
N PRO A 351 -0.08 -9.20 14.98
CA PRO A 351 -1.27 -9.81 14.43
C PRO A 351 -2.32 -9.93 15.53
N GLU A 352 -3.52 -9.43 15.25
CA GLU A 352 -4.67 -9.78 16.05
C GLU A 352 -4.89 -11.27 15.80
N ILE A 353 -4.35 -12.12 16.69
CA ILE A 353 -4.57 -13.55 16.66
C ILE A 353 -6.07 -13.70 16.86
N ALA A 354 -6.79 -13.92 15.76
CA ALA A 354 -8.18 -14.29 15.82
C ALA A 354 -8.25 -15.48 16.78
N SER A 355 -8.97 -15.30 17.89
CA SER A 355 -9.30 -16.38 18.81
C SER A 355 -9.90 -17.50 17.99
N GLU A 356 -9.09 -18.53 17.71
CA GLU A 356 -9.32 -19.77 16.97
C GLU A 356 -10.31 -19.73 15.76
N PRO A 357 -10.00 -20.39 14.63
CA PRO A 357 -10.93 -20.57 13.51
C PRO A 357 -12.12 -21.50 13.82
N ASP A 358 -12.54 -21.60 15.09
CA ASP A 358 -13.60 -22.48 15.56
C ASP A 358 -14.99 -21.89 15.38
N ALA A 359 -15.17 -20.55 15.47
CA ALA A 359 -16.50 -19.95 15.32
C ALA A 359 -17.06 -20.10 13.89
N PHE A 360 -16.21 -20.04 12.86
CA PHE A 360 -16.63 -20.21 11.47
C PHE A 360 -16.84 -21.69 11.10
N MET A 361 -16.01 -22.59 11.62
CA MET A 361 -16.15 -24.03 11.43
C MET A 361 -17.30 -24.64 12.25
N GLN A 362 -17.65 -24.07 13.41
CA GLN A 362 -18.79 -24.52 14.22
C GLN A 362 -20.13 -24.12 13.60
N ASN A 363 -20.24 -22.93 12.99
CA ASN A 363 -21.48 -22.49 12.34
C ASN A 363 -21.75 -23.18 10.99
N ASN A 364 -20.71 -23.69 10.32
CA ASN A 364 -20.82 -24.40 9.04
C ASN A 364 -20.66 -25.93 9.14
N ARG A 365 -20.70 -26.51 10.35
CA ARG A 365 -21.03 -27.93 10.46
C ARG A 365 -22.46 -28.11 9.96
N VAL A 366 -22.61 -28.63 8.74
CA VAL A 366 -23.88 -29.15 8.23
C VAL A 366 -24.48 -29.99 9.35
N LYS A 367 -25.58 -29.50 9.95
CA LYS A 367 -26.20 -30.15 11.11
C LYS A 367 -26.43 -31.62 10.74
N PRO A 368 -26.14 -32.62 11.60
CA PRO A 368 -26.25 -34.05 11.24
C PRO A 368 -27.56 -34.42 10.54
N ARG A 369 -28.67 -33.77 10.95
CA ARG A 369 -29.98 -33.89 10.31
C ARG A 369 -30.04 -33.47 8.84
N GLN A 370 -29.32 -32.42 8.43
CA GLN A 370 -29.28 -31.99 7.02
C GLN A 370 -28.49 -32.99 6.15
N PHE A 371 -27.49 -33.65 6.73
CA PHE A 371 -26.74 -34.71 6.06
C PHE A 371 -27.57 -35.99 5.94
N GLU A 372 -28.28 -36.39 6.99
CA GLU A 372 -29.24 -37.51 6.97
C GLU A 372 -30.37 -37.28 5.95
N GLN A 373 -30.93 -36.07 5.91
CA GLN A 373 -31.96 -35.73 4.92
C GLN A 373 -31.43 -35.79 3.47
N ARG A 374 -30.17 -35.39 3.25
CA ARG A 374 -29.51 -35.51 1.95
C ARG A 374 -29.25 -36.97 1.57
N MET A 375 -28.79 -37.81 2.50
CA MET A 375 -28.66 -39.25 2.25
C MET A 375 -30.00 -39.88 1.89
N LEU A 376 -31.06 -39.59 2.65
CA LEU A 376 -32.40 -40.13 2.39
C LEU A 376 -32.94 -39.69 1.02
N MET A 377 -32.70 -38.45 0.61
CA MET A 377 -33.06 -38.00 -0.75
C MET A 377 -32.26 -38.72 -1.84
N MET A 378 -30.96 -38.91 -1.60
CA MET A 378 -30.08 -39.59 -2.56
C MET A 378 -30.43 -41.07 -2.70
N GLU A 379 -30.75 -41.76 -1.60
CA GLU A 379 -31.24 -43.15 -1.62
C GLU A 379 -32.56 -43.27 -2.39
N ARG A 380 -33.50 -42.34 -2.19
CA ARG A 380 -34.77 -42.31 -2.96
C ARG A 380 -34.52 -42.09 -4.44
N GLN A 381 -33.59 -41.22 -4.81
CA GLN A 381 -33.21 -41.01 -6.21
C GLN A 381 -32.57 -42.25 -6.84
N ILE A 382 -31.69 -42.93 -6.12
CA ILE A 382 -31.08 -44.19 -6.57
C ILE A 382 -32.17 -45.26 -6.76
N GLN A 383 -33.13 -45.36 -5.83
CA GLN A 383 -34.23 -46.32 -5.94
C GLN A 383 -35.16 -46.01 -7.13
N SER A 384 -35.45 -44.73 -7.35
CA SER A 384 -36.21 -44.26 -8.52
C SER A 384 -35.50 -44.62 -9.83
N LEU A 385 -34.19 -44.36 -9.91
CA LEU A 385 -33.38 -44.66 -11.09
C LEU A 385 -33.31 -46.18 -11.34
N LYS A 386 -33.16 -47.00 -10.30
CA LYS A 386 -33.22 -48.47 -10.41
C LYS A 386 -34.56 -48.96 -10.95
N ASN A 387 -35.66 -48.38 -10.47
CA ASN A 387 -37.01 -48.72 -10.95
C ASN A 387 -37.25 -48.29 -12.39
N GLN A 388 -36.70 -47.14 -12.81
CA GLN A 388 -36.73 -46.71 -14.22
C GLN A 388 -35.88 -47.62 -15.11
N LEU A 389 -34.70 -48.04 -14.64
CA LEU A 389 -33.83 -48.97 -15.35
C LEU A 389 -34.48 -50.35 -15.54
N ASN A 390 -35.21 -50.84 -14.53
CA ASN A 390 -35.94 -52.10 -14.60
C ASN A 390 -37.19 -52.06 -15.50
N LYS A 391 -37.73 -50.87 -15.80
CA LYS A 391 -38.83 -50.69 -16.77
C LYS A 391 -38.35 -50.58 -18.21
N LEU A 392 -37.03 -50.46 -18.42
CA LEU A 392 -36.38 -50.39 -19.73
C LEU A 392 -35.75 -51.73 -20.16
N LYS A 393 -35.83 -52.75 -19.31
CA LYS A 393 -35.64 -54.17 -19.66
C LYS A 393 -36.99 -54.82 -19.86
#